data_AF-M2NV10-F1
#
_entry.id   AF-M2NV10-F1
#
_cell.length_a   1.000
_cell.length_b   1.000
_cell.length_c   1.000
_cell.angle_alpha   90.00
_cell.angle_beta   90.00
_cell.angle_gamma   90.00
#
_symmetry.space_group_name_H-M   'P 1'
#
loop_
_entity.id
_entity.type
_entity.pdbx_description
1 polymer ?
#
loop_
_entity_poly.entity_id
_entity_poly.type
_entity_poly.pdbx_seq_one_letter_code
_entity_poly.pdbx_strand_id
1 'polypeptide(L)' 'MVSKPRVALGMLILVALTGGLLALLISLDVGAFWAKTLPLVFLVGAATFAQSLGLFNKKSKD' A
#
# COMPACT_ATOMS: atom_id res chain seq x y z
N MET A 1 -7.15 4.36 -20.99
CA MET A 1 -8.32 4.21 -20.10
C MET A 1 -8.05 2.98 -19.25
N VAL A 2 -7.99 3.09 -17.92
CA VAL A 2 -7.75 1.92 -17.07
C VAL A 2 -8.99 1.02 -17.14
N SER A 3 -8.81 -0.25 -17.50
CA SER A 3 -9.94 -1.16 -17.65
C SER A 3 -10.52 -1.50 -16.28
N LYS A 4 -11.86 -1.61 -16.19
CA LYS A 4 -12.56 -1.99 -14.94
C LYS A 4 -11.93 -3.21 -14.23
N PRO A 5 -11.48 -4.26 -14.95
CA PRO A 5 -10.80 -5.39 -14.32
C PRO A 5 -9.44 -5.04 -13.69
N ARG A 6 -8.65 -4.14 -14.30
CA ARG A 6 -7.36 -3.70 -13.73
C ARG A 6 -7.55 -2.94 -12.42
N VAL A 7 -8.60 -2.11 -12.34
CA VAL A 7 -8.94 -1.41 -11.09
C VAL A 7 -9.39 -2.39 -10.02
N ALA A 8 -10.25 -3.35 -10.36
CA ALA A 8 -10.69 -4.38 -9.44
C ALA A 8 -9.53 -5.23 -8.91
N LEU A 9 -8.60 -5.64 -9.79
CA LEU A 9 -7.40 -6.37 -9.40
C LEU A 9 -6.51 -5.53 -8.47
N GLY A 10 -6.32 -4.25 -8.78
CA GLY A 10 -5.56 -3.33 -7.92
C GLY A 10 -6.18 -3.19 -6.53
N MET A 11 -7.50 -3.04 -6.44
CA MET A 11 -8.23 -3.00 -5.16
C MET A 11 -8.08 -4.31 -4.38
N LEU A 12 -8.15 -5.46 -5.05
CA LEU A 12 -8.03 -6.78 -4.42
C LEU A 12 -6.63 -6.98 -3.82
N ILE A 13 -5.58 -6.58 -4.55
CA ILE A 13 -4.20 -6.57 -4.06
C ILE A 13 -4.06 -5.65 -2.84
N LEU A 14 -4.68 -4.46 -2.87
CA LEU A 14 -4.67 -3.51 -1.76
C LEU A 14 -5.33 -4.08 -0.50
N VAL A 15 -6.46 -4.77 -0.65
CA VAL A 15 -7.15 -5.46 0.45
C VAL A 15 -6.28 -6.58 1.02
N ALA A 16 -5.65 -7.39 0.15
CA ALA A 16 -4.77 -8.47 0.58
C ALA A 16 -3.53 -7.95 1.34
N LEU A 17 -2.90 -6.88 0.84
CA LEU A 17 -1.77 -6.25 1.52
C LEU A 17 -2.16 -5.69 2.89
N THR A 18 -3.31 -5.02 2.96
CA THR A 18 -3.78 -4.41 4.22
C THR A 18 -4.12 -5.49 5.24
N GLY A 19 -4.82 -6.55 4.82
CA GLY A 19 -5.13 -7.70 5.68
C GLY A 19 -3.88 -8.43 6.14
N GLY A 20 -2.91 -8.66 5.24
CA GLY A 20 -1.63 -9.30 5.57
C GLY A 20 -0.80 -8.49 6.57
N LEU A 21 -0.75 -7.17 6.42
CA LEU A 21 -0.04 -6.29 7.35
C LEU A 21 -0.66 -6.31 8.75
N LEU A 22 -2.00 -6.29 8.84
CA LEU A 22 -2.72 -6.42 10.11
C LEU A 22 -2.48 -7.79 10.76
N ALA A 23 -2.57 -8.87 9.99
CA ALA A 23 -2.30 -10.22 10.49
C ALA A 23 -0.86 -10.33 11.02
N LEU A 24 0.12 -9.79 10.28
CA LEU A 24 1.53 -9.76 10.71
C LEU A 24 1.70 -8.98 12.03
N LEU A 25 1.09 -7.80 12.16
CA LEU A 25 1.14 -6.98 13.36
C LEU A 25 0.53 -7.70 14.58
N ILE A 26 -0.56 -8.44 14.39
CA ILE A 26 -1.20 -9.24 15.44
C ILE A 26 -0.33 -10.44 15.81
N SER A 27 0.24 -11.16 14.82
CA SER A 27 1.04 -12.36 15.06
C SER A 27 2.37 -12.08 15.76
N LEU A 28 2.93 -10.89 15.60
CA LEU A 28 4.23 -10.53 16.18
C LEU A 28 4.14 -9.97 17.62
N ASP A 29 2.95 -9.98 18.25
CA ASP A 29 2.66 -9.43 19.59
C ASP A 29 3.37 -8.08 19.82
N VAL A 30 3.18 -7.22 18.82
CA VAL A 30 4.05 -6.08 18.57
C VAL A 30 3.89 -5.04 19.67
N GLY A 31 4.94 -4.82 20.46
CA GLY A 31 4.96 -3.79 21.51
C GLY A 31 4.56 -2.41 20.98
N ALA A 32 3.92 -1.60 21.82
CA ALA A 32 3.25 -0.34 21.45
C ALA A 32 4.10 0.66 20.63
N PHE A 33 5.42 0.55 20.70
CA PHE A 33 6.36 1.30 19.85
C PHE A 33 6.19 0.94 18.37
N TRP A 34 6.29 -0.35 18.03
CA TRP A 34 6.22 -0.86 16.67
C TRP A 34 4.80 -0.76 16.09
N ALA A 35 3.77 -0.92 16.92
CA ALA A 35 2.39 -0.66 16.50
C ALA A 35 2.17 0.78 16.00
N LYS A 36 2.97 1.74 16.46
CA LYS A 36 2.92 3.14 16.05
C LYS A 36 3.86 3.46 14.89
N THR A 37 5.06 2.90 14.87
CA THR A 37 6.09 3.24 13.87
C THR A 37 5.91 2.47 12.57
N LEU A 38 5.47 1.22 12.63
CA LEU A 38 5.36 0.34 11.46
C LEU A 38 4.31 0.85 10.44
N PRO A 39 3.14 1.37 10.84
CA PRO A 39 2.21 2.02 9.91
C PRO A 39 2.79 3.27 9.25
N LEU A 40 3.56 4.07 9.99
CA LEU A 40 4.23 5.28 9.47
C LEU A 40 5.27 4.94 8.41
N VAL A 41 6.13 3.95 8.71
CA VAL A 41 7.14 3.46 7.76
C VAL A 41 6.48 2.84 6.53
N PHE A 42 5.39 2.09 6.73
CA PHE A 42 4.63 1.50 5.63
C PHE A 42 4.01 2.57 4.72
N LEU A 43 3.41 3.61 5.28
CA LEU A 43 2.85 4.73 4.51
C LEU A 43 3.92 5.47 3.70
N VAL A 44 5.04 5.81 4.33
CA VAL A 44 6.16 6.50 3.65
C VAL A 44 6.74 5.61 2.55
N GLY A 45 6.99 4.33 2.85
CA GLY A 45 7.50 3.36 1.88
C GLY A 45 6.55 3.17 0.70
N ALA A 46 5.26 2.97 0.96
CA ALA A 46 4.24 2.79 -0.07
C ALA A 46 4.08 4.04 -0.94
N ALA A 47 4.10 5.23 -0.35
CA ALA A 47 4.04 6.50 -1.09
C ALA A 47 5.26 6.68 -2.00
N THR A 48 6.46 6.39 -1.49
CA THR A 48 7.71 6.48 -2.26
C THR A 48 7.73 5.48 -3.43
N PHE A 49 7.23 4.26 -3.19
CA PHE A 49 7.13 3.23 -4.22
C PHE A 49 6.05 3.55 -5.27
N ALA A 50 4.89 4.08 -4.86
CA ALA A 50 3.87 4.53 -5.79
C ALA A 50 4.34 5.71 -6.64
N GLN A 51 5.13 6.62 -6.06
CA GLN A 51 5.78 7.71 -6.80
C GLN A 51 6.82 7.18 -7.80
N SER A 52 7.68 6.23 -7.43
CA SER A 52 8.71 5.68 -8.33
C SER A 52 8.10 4.89 -9.50
N LEU A 53 6.97 4.23 -9.28
CA LEU A 53 6.17 3.59 -10.33
C LEU A 53 5.42 4.59 -11.21
N GLY A 54 5.50 5.89 -10.93
CA GLY A 54 4.82 6.93 -11.69
C GLY A 54 3.30 6.91 -11.54
N LEU A 55 2.74 6.26 -10.50
CA LEU A 55 1.29 6.26 -10.27
C LEU A 55 0.74 7.68 -10.04
N PHE A 56 1.58 8.58 -9.50
CA PHE A 56 1.23 9.99 -9.30
C PHE A 56 1.67 10.90 -10.45
N ASN A 57 2.39 10.39 -11.46
CA ASN A 57 2.71 11.17 -12.64
C ASN A 57 1.41 11.41 -13.41
N LYS A 58 1.04 12.70 -13.60
CA LYS A 58 -0.03 13.07 -14.51
C LYS A 58 0.29 12.48 -15.88
N LYS A 59 -0.71 11.83 -16.48
CA LYS A 59 -0.63 11.28 -17.84
C LYS A 59 -0.11 12.40 -18.76
N SER A 60 1.08 12.24 -19.35
CA SER A 60 1.57 13.17 -20.37
C SER A 60 0.46 13.28 -21.41
N LYS A 61 0.01 14.51 -21.62
CA LYS A 61 -1.05 14.83 -22.56
C LYS A 61 -0.36 15.09 -23.89
N ASP A 62 0.14 14.03 -24.49
CA ASP A 62 0.49 13.96 -25.91
C ASP A 62 -0.59 13.15 -26.62
#